data_AF-A0A6M0BFX1-F1
#
_entry.id   AF-A0A6M0BFX1-F1
#
_cell.length_a   1.000
_cell.length_b   1.000
_cell.length_c   1.000
_cell.angle_alpha   90.00
_cell.angle_beta   90.00
_cell.angle_gamma   90.00
#
_symmetry.space_group_name_H-M   'P 1'
#
loop_
_entity.id
_entity.type
_entity.pdbx_description
1 polymer ?
#
loop_
_entity_poly.entity_id
_entity_poly.type
_entity_poly.pdbx_seq_one_letter_code
_entity_poly.pdbx_strand_id
1 'polypeptide(L)'
;MKPDLTEPYVQSDPLNSPYPIPWNWVLETHAELVANQSFGFRYYRSQSLVSPDGKYAAYSRIQLQGQPELYRSRISSVMFIENLQTGHLRIITASSPLANHHNDDKLSGAIAILIPVSWTESSDRLLGRQFEGFFNSSDGSDYAVIWDRNQNTVTTLAPERIHYTNALLLGWSQANPDQVLFQAGELGNEYWPMWSVEPNGYTALTFEDEPMVYGESVEHIWSGSQARW
;
A
#
# COMPACT_ATOMS: atom_id res chain seq x y z
N MET A 1 -29.90 19.37 -24.24
CA MET A 1 -28.47 19.02 -24.06
C MET A 1 -28.37 18.23 -22.76
N LYS A 2 -28.05 16.94 -22.82
CA LYS A 2 -27.68 16.16 -21.63
C LYS A 2 -26.24 16.53 -21.28
N PRO A 3 -25.89 16.80 -20.02
CA PRO A 3 -24.49 16.80 -19.64
C PRO A 3 -24.01 15.34 -19.68
N ASP A 4 -23.07 15.11 -20.59
CA ASP A 4 -22.23 13.93 -20.62
C ASP A 4 -21.06 14.24 -19.68
N LEU A 5 -21.05 13.63 -18.50
CA LEU A 5 -20.00 13.78 -17.49
C LEU A 5 -19.81 12.44 -16.78
N THR A 6 -19.27 11.47 -17.50
CA THR A 6 -18.37 10.50 -16.87
C THR A 6 -16.95 11.06 -17.02
N GLU A 7 -16.61 12.06 -16.22
CA GLU A 7 -15.20 12.26 -15.90
C GLU A 7 -14.73 10.98 -15.21
N PRO A 8 -13.64 10.34 -15.65
CA PRO A 8 -13.10 9.19 -14.94
C PRO A 8 -12.77 9.64 -13.51
N TYR A 9 -13.29 8.91 -12.52
CA TYR A 9 -12.98 9.12 -11.11
C TYR A 9 -11.47 8.94 -10.92
N VAL A 10 -10.71 10.04 -10.93
CA VAL A 10 -9.27 10.01 -10.68
C VAL A 10 -9.11 9.66 -9.20
N GLN A 11 -8.70 8.43 -8.93
CA GLN A 11 -8.32 8.03 -7.59
C GLN A 11 -7.11 8.87 -7.18
N SER A 12 -7.28 9.73 -6.18
CA SER A 12 -6.17 10.55 -5.69
C SER A 12 -5.24 9.71 -4.79
N ASP A 13 -3.94 10.00 -4.83
CA ASP A 13 -2.94 9.39 -3.97
C ASP A 13 -2.02 10.47 -3.41
N PRO A 14 -1.64 10.45 -2.12
CA PRO A 14 -0.77 11.47 -1.53
C PRO A 14 0.58 11.64 -2.23
N LEU A 15 1.11 10.58 -2.83
CA LEU A 15 2.37 10.59 -3.56
C LEU A 15 2.19 10.46 -5.07
N ASN A 16 0.95 10.55 -5.57
CA ASN A 16 0.62 10.31 -6.97
C ASN A 16 1.13 8.94 -7.48
N SER A 17 1.05 7.92 -6.62
CA SER A 17 1.49 6.56 -6.95
C SER A 17 0.65 5.94 -8.07
N PRO A 18 1.27 5.10 -8.94
CA PRO A 18 0.52 4.25 -9.87
C PRO A 18 -0.33 3.19 -9.16
N TYR A 19 -0.12 2.96 -7.86
CA TYR A 19 -0.87 2.01 -7.04
C TYR A 19 -1.60 2.73 -5.91
N PRO A 20 -2.66 3.48 -6.21
CA PRO A 20 -3.24 4.42 -5.27
C PRO A 20 -3.81 3.71 -4.03
N ILE A 21 -3.50 4.25 -2.85
CA ILE A 21 -4.23 3.90 -1.61
C ILE A 21 -5.68 4.42 -1.70
N PRO A 22 -6.63 3.96 -0.85
CA PRO A 22 -8.00 4.45 -0.90
C PRO A 22 -8.13 5.85 -0.26
N TRP A 23 -7.39 6.83 -0.78
CA TRP A 23 -7.31 8.17 -0.22
C TRP A 23 -8.64 8.92 -0.29
N ASN A 24 -9.39 8.76 -1.39
CA ASN A 24 -10.72 9.36 -1.48
C ASN A 24 -11.66 8.87 -0.37
N TRP A 25 -11.62 7.56 -0.05
CA TRP A 25 -12.38 7.02 1.10
C TRP A 25 -11.94 7.67 2.42
N VAL A 26 -10.65 7.92 2.62
CA VAL A 26 -10.14 8.63 3.81
C VAL A 26 -10.73 10.03 3.90
N LEU A 27 -10.68 10.81 2.81
CA LEU A 27 -11.16 12.19 2.77
C LEU A 27 -12.68 12.28 2.91
N GLU A 28 -13.44 11.42 2.22
CA GLU A 28 -14.90 11.35 2.32
C GLU A 28 -15.34 10.96 3.74
N THR A 29 -14.66 9.98 4.34
CA THR A 29 -14.91 9.56 5.72
C THR A 29 -14.62 10.71 6.70
N HIS A 30 -13.54 11.45 6.50
CA HIS A 30 -13.24 12.61 7.33
C HIS A 30 -14.30 13.71 7.19
N ALA A 31 -14.75 14.01 5.97
CA ALA A 31 -15.80 14.99 5.73
C ALA A 31 -17.12 14.61 6.44
N GLU A 32 -17.49 13.33 6.43
CA GLU A 32 -18.64 12.81 7.19
C GLU A 32 -18.48 13.05 8.71
N LEU A 33 -17.30 12.74 9.26
CA LEU A 33 -17.01 12.90 10.69
C LEU A 33 -17.09 14.36 11.13
N VAL A 34 -16.57 15.29 10.31
CA VAL A 34 -16.65 16.74 10.55
C VAL A 34 -18.09 17.22 10.51
N ALA A 35 -18.85 16.84 9.48
CA ALA A 35 -20.25 17.26 9.32
C ALA A 35 -21.13 16.83 10.51
N ASN A 36 -20.85 15.65 11.06
CA ASN A 36 -21.60 15.07 12.18
C ASN A 36 -20.98 15.37 13.56
N GLN A 37 -19.84 16.07 13.62
CA GLN A 37 -19.03 16.27 14.83
C GLN A 37 -18.81 14.96 15.62
N SER A 38 -18.53 13.88 14.89
CA SER A 38 -18.47 12.53 15.43
C SER A 38 -17.07 11.95 15.36
N PHE A 39 -16.83 10.90 16.14
CA PHE A 39 -15.58 10.14 16.17
C PHE A 39 -15.88 8.65 16.13
N GLY A 40 -14.89 7.84 15.73
CA GLY A 40 -15.00 6.39 15.81
C GLY A 40 -14.27 5.66 14.70
N PHE A 41 -14.46 4.35 14.68
CA PHE A 41 -13.81 3.48 13.70
C PHE A 41 -14.60 3.45 12.38
N ARG A 42 -13.86 3.42 11.28
CA ARG A 42 -14.35 3.19 9.93
C ARG A 42 -13.42 2.20 9.25
N TYR A 43 -14.01 1.34 8.43
CA TYR A 43 -13.29 0.23 7.82
C TYR A 43 -13.43 0.28 6.30
N TYR A 44 -12.35 -0.08 5.63
CA TYR A 44 -12.30 -0.28 4.20
C TYR A 44 -11.63 -1.60 3.89
N ARG A 45 -12.10 -2.29 2.84
CA ARG A 45 -11.45 -3.49 2.31
C ARG A 45 -11.02 -3.19 0.88
N SER A 46 -9.76 -3.43 0.56
CA SER A 46 -9.28 -3.29 -0.82
C SER A 46 -9.90 -4.33 -1.75
N GLN A 47 -9.77 -4.09 -3.05
CA GLN A 47 -9.95 -5.14 -4.04
C GLN A 47 -8.95 -6.29 -3.78
N SER A 48 -9.31 -7.48 -4.26
CA SER A 48 -8.45 -8.65 -4.15
C SER A 48 -7.51 -8.71 -5.35
N LEU A 49 -6.22 -8.95 -5.12
CA LEU A 49 -5.22 -9.22 -6.14
C LEU A 49 -4.94 -10.72 -6.23
N VAL A 50 -5.30 -11.34 -7.36
CA VAL A 50 -5.15 -12.77 -7.58
C VAL A 50 -3.79 -13.08 -8.21
N SER A 51 -3.12 -14.10 -7.69
CA SER A 51 -1.85 -14.61 -8.23
C SER A 51 -2.02 -15.15 -9.66
N PRO A 52 -1.04 -15.00 -10.56
CA PRO A 52 -1.11 -15.54 -11.92
C PRO A 52 -1.44 -17.04 -12.01
N ASP A 53 -1.00 -17.86 -11.04
CA ASP A 53 -1.33 -19.30 -10.98
C ASP A 53 -2.74 -19.60 -10.41
N GLY A 54 -3.49 -18.56 -10.05
CA GLY A 54 -4.86 -18.62 -9.53
C GLY A 54 -5.01 -19.26 -8.15
N LYS A 55 -3.93 -19.52 -7.41
CA LYS A 55 -3.99 -20.23 -6.12
C LYS A 55 -4.14 -19.33 -4.90
N TYR A 56 -3.80 -18.05 -5.02
CA TYR A 56 -3.84 -17.10 -3.93
C TYR A 56 -4.58 -15.81 -4.30
N ALA A 57 -5.22 -15.21 -3.31
CA ALA A 57 -5.73 -13.85 -3.39
C ALA A 57 -5.19 -13.03 -2.22
N ALA A 58 -4.72 -11.82 -2.49
CA ALA A 58 -4.27 -10.87 -1.49
C ALA A 58 -5.25 -9.70 -1.38
N TYR A 59 -5.54 -9.22 -0.18
CA TYR A 59 -6.36 -8.03 0.04
C TYR A 59 -6.03 -7.40 1.39
N SER A 60 -6.35 -6.13 1.56
CA SER A 60 -6.13 -5.42 2.81
C SER A 60 -7.44 -5.04 3.49
N ARG A 61 -7.40 -4.98 4.82
CA ARG A 61 -8.39 -4.28 5.64
C ARG A 61 -7.72 -3.08 6.25
N ILE A 62 -8.32 -1.92 6.05
CA ILE A 62 -7.82 -0.62 6.50
C ILE A 62 -8.81 -0.10 7.53
N GLN A 63 -8.27 0.36 8.65
CA GLN A 63 -9.03 0.92 9.76
C GLN A 63 -8.64 2.39 9.93
N LEU A 64 -9.61 3.28 9.85
CA LEU A 64 -9.49 4.67 10.25
C LEU A 64 -10.11 4.82 11.65
N GLN A 65 -9.29 5.17 12.63
CA GLN A 65 -9.75 5.73 13.90
C GLN A 65 -9.92 7.24 13.70
N GLY A 66 -11.12 7.63 13.30
CA GLY A 66 -11.40 8.98 12.85
C GLY A 66 -11.82 9.93 13.98
N GLN A 67 -11.34 11.17 13.87
CA GLN A 67 -11.77 12.33 14.66
C GLN A 67 -12.06 13.51 13.71
N PRO A 68 -12.88 14.50 14.11
CA PRO A 68 -13.12 15.69 13.30
C PRO A 68 -11.82 16.45 12.96
N GLU A 69 -10.84 16.45 13.87
CA GLU A 69 -9.49 16.91 13.59
C GLU A 69 -8.60 15.80 13.00
N LEU A 70 -8.21 15.91 11.72
CA LEU A 70 -7.38 14.91 11.03
C LEU A 70 -6.06 14.61 11.73
N TYR A 71 -5.40 15.62 12.30
CA TYR A 71 -4.13 15.43 13.03
C TYR A 71 -4.29 14.60 14.32
N ARG A 72 -5.52 14.31 14.74
CA ARG A 72 -5.85 13.37 15.84
C ARG A 72 -6.35 12.03 15.34
N SER A 73 -6.62 11.91 14.05
CA SER A 73 -7.02 10.66 13.43
C SER A 73 -5.82 9.73 13.24
N ARG A 74 -6.09 8.45 13.05
CA ARG A 74 -5.06 7.44 12.79
C ARG A 74 -5.55 6.43 11.77
N ILE A 75 -4.66 6.01 10.86
CA ILE A 75 -4.93 4.88 9.97
C ILE A 75 -3.95 3.75 10.23
N SER A 76 -4.48 2.54 10.34
CA SER A 76 -3.73 1.30 10.34
C SER A 76 -4.33 0.32 9.34
N SER A 77 -3.59 -0.72 9.01
CA SER A 77 -4.06 -1.74 8.07
C SER A 77 -3.38 -3.08 8.31
N VAL A 78 -4.04 -4.12 7.82
CA VAL A 78 -3.52 -5.49 7.78
C VAL A 78 -3.78 -6.05 6.40
N MET A 79 -2.77 -6.65 5.79
CA MET A 79 -2.92 -7.38 4.53
C MET A 79 -3.09 -8.87 4.79
N PHE A 80 -3.97 -9.48 4.03
CA PHE A 80 -4.29 -10.90 4.10
C PHE A 80 -3.92 -11.56 2.78
N ILE A 81 -3.41 -12.79 2.87
CA ILE A 81 -3.21 -13.69 1.73
C ILE A 81 -4.01 -14.96 2.00
N GLU A 82 -4.97 -15.24 1.13
CA GLU A 82 -5.82 -16.42 1.19
C GLU A 82 -5.35 -17.44 0.15
N ASN A 83 -5.14 -18.69 0.57
CA ASN A 83 -5.05 -19.80 -0.37
C ASN A 83 -6.47 -20.17 -0.83
N LEU A 84 -6.76 -20.00 -2.12
CA LEU A 84 -8.10 -20.15 -2.69
C LEU A 84 -8.57 -21.61 -2.74
N GLN A 85 -7.66 -22.59 -2.62
CA GLN A 85 -8.01 -24.00 -2.59
C GLN A 85 -8.35 -24.48 -1.18
N THR A 86 -7.60 -24.02 -0.17
CA THR A 86 -7.73 -24.50 1.21
C THR A 86 -8.49 -23.54 2.13
N GLY A 87 -8.70 -22.29 1.71
CA GLY A 87 -9.22 -21.21 2.54
C GLY A 87 -8.25 -20.75 3.63
N HIS A 88 -7.00 -21.22 3.64
CA HIS A 88 -6.03 -20.84 4.65
C HIS A 88 -5.65 -19.37 4.50
N LEU A 89 -5.88 -18.59 5.55
CA LEU A 89 -5.60 -17.16 5.61
C LEU A 89 -4.28 -16.90 6.32
N ARG A 90 -3.42 -16.07 5.72
CA ARG A 90 -2.19 -15.55 6.31
C ARG A 90 -2.30 -14.04 6.48
N ILE A 91 -1.79 -13.55 7.60
CA ILE A 91 -1.65 -12.11 7.86
C ILE A 91 -0.24 -11.68 7.45
N ILE A 92 -0.15 -10.54 6.76
CA ILE A 92 1.08 -9.86 6.38
C ILE A 92 1.07 -8.47 7.01
N THR A 93 2.17 -8.14 7.67
CA THR A 93 2.42 -6.84 8.31
C THR A 93 3.77 -6.33 7.85
N ALA A 94 3.87 -5.02 7.60
CA ALA A 94 5.13 -4.37 7.31
C ALA A 94 6.00 -4.24 8.58
N SER A 95 7.32 -4.20 8.40
CA SER A 95 8.31 -3.89 9.43
C SER A 95 8.90 -2.49 9.24
N SER A 96 8.08 -1.53 8.84
CA SER A 96 8.40 -0.11 8.63
C SER A 96 8.16 0.73 9.89
N PRO A 97 8.67 1.98 9.96
CA PRO A 97 8.63 2.81 11.16
C PRO A 97 7.25 2.93 11.83
N LEU A 98 6.20 3.35 11.11
CA LEU A 98 4.86 3.53 11.71
C LEU A 98 4.14 2.19 11.92
N ALA A 99 4.29 1.23 11.00
CA ALA A 99 3.68 -0.09 11.11
C ALA A 99 4.17 -0.86 12.37
N ASN A 100 5.45 -0.75 12.69
CA ASN A 100 6.03 -1.34 13.91
C ASN A 100 5.46 -0.75 15.20
N HIS A 101 4.89 0.46 15.13
CA HIS A 101 4.37 1.20 16.29
C HIS A 101 2.84 1.42 16.20
N HIS A 102 2.11 0.58 15.46
CA HIS A 102 0.66 0.74 15.22
C HIS A 102 -0.24 0.73 16.48
N ASN A 103 0.27 0.33 17.65
CA ASN A 103 -0.46 0.40 18.94
C ASN A 103 0.02 1.53 19.86
N ASP A 104 0.95 2.38 19.41
CA ASP A 104 1.39 3.54 20.20
C ASP A 104 0.37 4.67 20.07
N ASP A 105 -0.39 4.94 21.13
CA ASP A 105 -1.36 6.03 21.20
C ASP A 105 -0.73 7.43 21.03
N LYS A 106 0.60 7.53 21.13
CA LYS A 106 1.34 8.79 20.91
C LYS A 106 1.48 9.18 19.45
N LEU A 107 1.17 8.28 18.51
CA LEU A 107 1.26 8.53 17.07
C LEU A 107 -0.04 9.15 16.52
N SER A 108 -0.49 10.25 17.13
CA SER A 108 -1.61 11.04 16.60
C SER A 108 -1.29 11.55 15.19
N GLY A 109 -2.24 11.43 14.27
CA GLY A 109 -2.09 11.83 12.88
C GLY A 109 -1.40 10.79 12.00
N ALA A 110 -0.90 9.68 12.55
CA ALA A 110 -0.16 8.68 11.78
C ALA A 110 -1.03 7.92 10.78
N ILE A 111 -0.47 7.68 9.61
CA ILE A 111 -1.07 6.92 8.51
C ILE A 111 -0.14 5.75 8.20
N ALA A 112 -0.67 4.52 8.25
CA ALA A 112 0.04 3.31 7.85
C ALA A 112 -0.90 2.40 7.04
N ILE A 113 -0.76 2.42 5.71
CA ILE A 113 -1.64 1.72 4.77
C ILE A 113 -0.82 0.73 3.93
N LEU A 114 -1.03 -0.56 4.15
CA LEU A 114 -0.53 -1.67 3.37
C LEU A 114 -1.60 -2.11 2.37
N ILE A 115 -1.29 -2.13 1.08
CA ILE A 115 -2.14 -2.70 0.02
C ILE A 115 -1.34 -3.68 -0.86
N PRO A 116 -1.96 -4.74 -1.41
CA PRO A 116 -1.31 -5.55 -2.43
C PRO A 116 -1.14 -4.75 -3.72
N VAL A 117 -0.01 -4.93 -4.40
CA VAL A 117 0.33 -4.24 -5.65
C VAL A 117 0.46 -5.21 -6.80
N SER A 118 1.29 -6.25 -6.63
CA SER A 118 1.66 -7.13 -7.73
C SER A 118 2.13 -8.48 -7.22
N TRP A 119 1.87 -9.53 -7.97
CA TRP A 119 2.64 -10.77 -7.86
C TRP A 119 3.91 -10.69 -8.71
N THR A 120 4.82 -11.64 -8.56
CA THR A 120 5.77 -11.99 -9.64
C THR A 120 5.06 -12.80 -10.71
N GLU A 121 5.63 -12.86 -11.92
CA GLU A 121 5.12 -13.69 -13.02
C GLU A 121 4.96 -15.16 -12.60
N SER A 122 5.95 -15.67 -11.86
CA SER A 122 5.98 -17.04 -11.29
C SER A 122 5.02 -17.28 -10.13
N SER A 123 4.29 -16.27 -9.66
CA SER A 123 3.36 -16.37 -8.51
C SER A 123 4.00 -16.81 -7.18
N ASP A 124 5.32 -16.69 -7.07
CA ASP A 124 6.08 -17.12 -5.90
C ASP A 124 6.33 -15.98 -4.90
N ARG A 125 6.17 -14.71 -5.32
CA ARG A 125 6.25 -13.56 -4.43
C ARG A 125 5.09 -12.58 -4.65
N LEU A 126 4.64 -11.98 -3.55
CA LEU A 126 3.69 -10.86 -3.55
C LEU A 126 4.42 -9.59 -3.12
N LEU A 127 4.24 -8.52 -3.88
CA LEU A 127 4.59 -7.16 -3.54
C LEU A 127 3.36 -6.44 -3.00
N GLY A 128 3.52 -5.83 -1.83
CA GLY A 128 2.61 -4.85 -1.27
C GLY A 128 3.28 -3.48 -1.15
N ARG A 129 2.48 -2.43 -1.27
CA ARG A 129 2.85 -1.05 -0.98
C ARG A 129 2.42 -0.73 0.44
N GLN A 130 3.39 -0.39 1.29
CA GLN A 130 3.16 0.20 2.60
C GLN A 130 3.39 1.72 2.47
N PHE A 131 2.32 2.50 2.45
CA PHE A 131 2.40 3.94 2.56
C PHE A 131 2.41 4.36 4.03
N GLU A 132 3.36 5.20 4.41
CA GLU A 132 3.44 5.81 5.73
C GLU A 132 3.52 7.33 5.66
N GLY A 133 2.88 8.01 6.61
CA GLY A 133 2.92 9.48 6.69
C GLY A 133 2.16 10.03 7.89
N PHE A 134 2.04 11.35 7.95
CA PHE A 134 1.24 12.04 8.97
C PHE A 134 0.24 13.01 8.34
N PHE A 135 -1.00 12.97 8.81
CA PHE A 135 -2.02 13.96 8.42
C PHE A 135 -1.53 15.39 8.69
N ASN A 136 -1.90 16.31 7.79
CA ASN A 136 -1.53 17.72 7.84
C ASN A 136 0.00 18.00 7.80
N SER A 137 0.78 17.08 7.24
CA SER A 137 2.22 17.24 7.02
C SER A 137 2.59 16.92 5.58
N SER A 138 3.85 17.21 5.22
CA SER A 138 4.49 16.77 3.98
C SER A 138 5.08 15.35 4.06
N ASP A 139 4.95 14.70 5.23
CA ASP A 139 5.59 13.40 5.48
C ASP A 139 4.77 12.30 4.81
N GLY A 140 5.38 11.65 3.83
CA GLY A 140 4.76 10.57 3.06
C GLY A 140 5.83 9.76 2.34
N SER A 141 5.95 8.47 2.64
CA SER A 141 6.90 7.60 1.95
C SER A 141 6.36 6.19 1.82
N ASP A 142 6.66 5.58 0.68
CA ASP A 142 6.38 4.18 0.43
C ASP A 142 7.51 3.28 0.93
N TYR A 143 7.12 2.06 1.30
CA TYR A 143 7.96 0.91 1.53
C TYR A 143 7.41 -0.27 0.71
N ALA A 144 8.28 -1.12 0.20
CA ALA A 144 7.89 -2.38 -0.43
C ALA A 144 7.79 -3.46 0.64
N VAL A 145 6.68 -4.20 0.66
CA VAL A 145 6.49 -5.38 1.51
C VAL A 145 6.43 -6.60 0.61
N ILE A 146 7.45 -7.46 0.70
CA ILE A 146 7.54 -8.67 -0.11
C ILE A 146 7.21 -9.87 0.76
N TRP A 147 6.20 -10.65 0.37
CA TRP A 147 5.98 -11.99 0.88
C TRP A 147 6.53 -13.01 -0.11
N ASP A 148 7.49 -13.83 0.33
CA ASP A 148 8.00 -14.97 -0.43
C ASP A 148 7.25 -16.24 0.00
N ARG A 149 6.56 -16.86 -0.95
CA ARG A 149 5.76 -18.07 -0.73
C ARG A 149 6.61 -19.29 -0.40
N ASN A 150 7.78 -19.41 -1.03
CA ASN A 150 8.64 -20.60 -0.96
C ASN A 150 9.40 -20.62 0.36
N GLN A 151 9.97 -19.48 0.75
CA GLN A 151 10.69 -19.31 2.01
C GLN A 151 9.74 -19.00 3.17
N ASN A 152 8.52 -18.59 2.85
CA ASN A 152 7.51 -18.16 3.79
C ASN A 152 7.97 -17.00 4.69
N THR A 153 8.67 -16.03 4.09
CA THR A 153 9.24 -14.86 4.76
C THR A 153 8.51 -13.58 4.31
N VAL A 154 8.55 -12.56 5.17
CA VAL A 154 8.08 -11.22 4.86
C VAL A 154 9.24 -10.27 5.04
N THR A 155 9.53 -9.50 4.00
CA THR A 155 10.62 -8.51 3.98
C THR A 155 10.04 -7.14 3.71
N THR A 156 10.46 -6.12 4.45
CA THR A 156 10.11 -4.73 4.18
C THR A 156 11.36 -4.00 3.68
N LEU A 157 11.26 -3.37 2.51
CA LEU A 157 12.36 -2.71 1.82
C LEU A 157 12.03 -1.23 1.60
N ALA A 158 13.06 -0.42 1.67
CA ALA A 158 13.09 0.95 1.19
C ALA A 158 14.49 1.23 0.64
N PRO A 159 14.69 2.27 -0.18
CA PRO A 159 16.02 2.72 -0.56
C PRO A 159 16.87 3.01 0.69
N GLU A 160 18.03 2.36 0.81
CA GLU A 160 18.94 2.53 1.94
C GLU A 160 20.21 3.28 1.53
N ARG A 161 20.82 3.98 2.51
CA ARG A 161 22.13 4.66 2.36
C ARG A 161 22.15 5.74 1.28
N ILE A 162 20.99 6.32 0.99
CA ILE A 162 20.82 7.50 0.15
C ILE A 162 20.03 8.57 0.93
N HIS A 163 20.17 9.84 0.54
CA HIS A 163 19.42 10.94 1.15
C HIS A 163 18.14 11.19 0.36
N TYR A 164 16.98 11.11 1.04
CA TYR A 164 15.67 11.42 0.49
C TYR A 164 14.67 11.72 1.62
N THR A 165 13.55 12.37 1.32
CA THR A 165 12.44 12.56 2.27
C THR A 165 11.22 11.73 1.91
N ASN A 166 11.06 11.38 0.63
CA ASN A 166 9.92 10.64 0.13
C ASN A 166 10.40 9.57 -0.87
N ALA A 167 9.82 8.38 -0.78
CA ALA A 167 9.97 7.32 -1.78
C ALA A 167 8.60 6.94 -2.34
N LEU A 168 8.57 6.62 -3.63
CA LEU A 168 7.42 6.16 -4.39
C LEU A 168 7.72 4.75 -4.92
N LEU A 169 6.92 3.76 -4.55
CA LEU A 169 7.07 2.40 -5.06
C LEU A 169 6.55 2.32 -6.50
N LEU A 170 7.38 1.84 -7.41
CA LEU A 170 7.06 1.75 -8.83
C LEU A 170 6.69 0.34 -9.29
N GLY A 171 7.11 -0.72 -8.60
CA GLY A 171 6.80 -2.11 -8.97
C GLY A 171 8.01 -3.03 -8.97
N TRP A 172 7.92 -4.16 -9.67
CA TRP A 172 9.06 -5.05 -9.90
C TRP A 172 9.95 -4.51 -11.00
N SER A 173 11.25 -4.77 -10.93
CA SER A 173 12.18 -4.48 -12.03
C SER A 173 11.97 -5.45 -13.18
N GLN A 174 11.88 -4.92 -14.41
CA GLN A 174 11.85 -5.73 -15.63
C GLN A 174 13.22 -6.36 -15.89
N ALA A 175 14.31 -5.62 -15.67
CA ALA A 175 15.67 -6.08 -15.91
C ALA A 175 16.11 -7.16 -14.90
N ASN A 176 15.65 -7.07 -13.65
CA ASN A 176 16.00 -7.95 -12.54
C ASN A 176 14.75 -8.29 -11.71
N PRO A 177 14.02 -9.39 -12.02
CA PRO A 177 12.73 -9.73 -11.40
C PRO A 177 12.73 -9.98 -9.88
N ASP A 178 13.91 -10.03 -9.25
CA ASP A 178 14.08 -10.12 -7.80
C ASP A 178 14.14 -8.74 -7.11
N GLN A 179 14.29 -7.66 -7.87
CA GLN A 179 14.42 -6.29 -7.38
C GLN A 179 13.10 -5.53 -7.49
N VAL A 180 12.92 -4.57 -6.60
CA VAL A 180 11.81 -3.61 -6.67
C VAL A 180 12.34 -2.23 -7.04
N LEU A 181 11.55 -1.48 -7.78
CA LEU A 181 11.89 -0.14 -8.24
C LEU A 181 11.20 0.92 -7.39
N PHE A 182 11.96 1.95 -7.04
CA PHE A 182 11.47 3.14 -6.37
C PHE A 182 11.88 4.39 -7.15
N GLN A 183 11.07 5.44 -7.07
CA GLN A 183 11.57 6.81 -7.22
C GLN A 183 11.77 7.39 -5.84
N ALA A 184 12.93 8.01 -5.57
CA ALA A 184 13.19 8.61 -4.27
C ALA A 184 13.88 9.96 -4.41
N GLY A 185 13.42 10.94 -3.63
CA GLY A 185 13.95 12.29 -3.66
C GLY A 185 13.43 13.15 -2.51
N GLU A 186 13.73 14.44 -2.58
CA GLU A 186 13.23 15.42 -1.63
C GLU A 186 11.98 16.11 -2.17
N LEU A 187 10.99 16.31 -1.31
CA LEU A 187 9.78 17.03 -1.69
C LEU A 187 10.12 18.44 -2.19
N GLY A 188 9.56 18.82 -3.33
CA GLY A 188 9.84 20.10 -3.99
C GLY A 188 10.93 20.04 -5.06
N ASN A 189 11.70 18.95 -5.13
CA ASN A 189 12.59 18.71 -6.27
C ASN A 189 11.80 18.21 -7.47
N GLU A 190 12.10 18.73 -8.66
CA GLU A 190 11.41 18.38 -9.91
C GLU A 190 11.74 16.97 -10.41
N TYR A 191 12.88 16.42 -10.01
CA TYR A 191 13.38 15.14 -10.47
C TYR A 191 13.72 14.22 -9.30
N TRP A 192 13.05 13.07 -9.25
CA TRP A 192 13.37 11.98 -8.32
C TRP A 192 14.01 10.83 -9.12
N PRO A 193 15.30 10.52 -8.89
CA PRO A 193 15.96 9.40 -9.57
C PRO A 193 15.29 8.06 -9.24
N MET A 194 15.39 7.13 -10.18
CA MET A 194 14.92 5.76 -10.00
C MET A 194 16.02 4.92 -9.34
N TRP A 195 15.63 4.11 -8.37
CA TRP A 195 16.50 3.22 -7.61
C TRP A 195 15.94 1.80 -7.68
N SER A 196 16.81 0.83 -7.86
CA SER A 196 16.48 -0.57 -7.62
C SER A 196 16.92 -0.98 -6.21
N VAL A 197 16.09 -1.79 -5.56
CA VAL A 197 16.35 -2.30 -4.22
C VAL A 197 16.24 -3.82 -4.23
N GLU A 198 17.31 -4.48 -3.82
CA GLU A 198 17.39 -5.94 -3.69
C GLU A 198 16.73 -6.43 -2.38
N PRO A 199 16.36 -7.73 -2.29
CA PRO A 199 15.83 -8.32 -1.06
C PRO A 199 16.77 -8.25 0.15
N ASN A 200 18.08 -8.05 -0.08
CA ASN A 200 19.09 -7.87 0.97
C ASN A 200 19.25 -6.40 1.42
N GLY A 201 18.47 -5.46 0.86
CA GLY A 201 18.54 -4.02 1.14
C GLY A 201 19.56 -3.24 0.29
N TYR A 202 20.33 -3.91 -0.57
CA TYR A 202 21.25 -3.22 -1.48
C TYR A 202 20.47 -2.32 -2.45
N THR A 203 20.88 -1.07 -2.52
CA THR A 203 20.24 -0.01 -3.30
C THR A 203 21.19 0.47 -4.38
N ALA A 204 20.71 0.50 -5.63
CA ALA A 204 21.49 0.95 -6.79
C ALA A 204 20.69 1.93 -7.66
N LEU A 205 21.39 2.92 -8.22
CA LEU A 205 20.79 3.88 -9.16
C LEU A 205 20.53 3.19 -10.49
N THR A 206 19.34 3.38 -11.06
CA THR A 206 18.93 2.79 -12.34
C THR A 206 18.31 3.84 -13.27
N PHE A 207 18.48 3.65 -14.58
CA PHE A 207 18.12 4.65 -15.60
C PHE A 207 17.29 4.10 -16.76
N GLU A 208 17.39 2.80 -17.05
CA GLU A 208 16.77 2.16 -18.23
C GLU A 208 15.89 0.97 -17.84
N ASP A 209 15.50 0.88 -16.57
CA ASP A 209 14.62 -0.18 -16.07
C ASP A 209 13.16 0.29 -16.08
N GLU A 210 12.25 -0.66 -16.29
CA GLU A 210 10.82 -0.40 -16.34
C GLU A 210 10.10 -1.17 -15.23
N PRO A 211 9.12 -0.54 -14.56
CA PRO A 211 8.31 -1.22 -13.58
C PRO A 211 7.34 -2.21 -14.24
N MET A 212 7.31 -3.43 -13.69
CA MET A 212 6.41 -4.50 -14.11
C MET A 212 5.45 -4.87 -13.00
N VAL A 213 4.21 -5.22 -13.39
CA VAL A 213 3.20 -5.78 -12.49
C VAL A 213 2.53 -7.00 -13.08
N TYR A 214 2.14 -7.91 -12.21
CA TYR A 214 1.49 -9.18 -12.50
C TYR A 214 0.37 -9.47 -11.51
N GLY A 215 -0.57 -10.30 -11.95
CA GLY A 215 -1.79 -10.62 -11.21
C GLY A 215 -2.97 -9.81 -11.70
N GLU A 216 -4.15 -10.23 -11.25
CA GLU A 216 -5.42 -9.63 -11.68
C GLU A 216 -6.15 -9.04 -10.47
N SER A 217 -6.48 -7.76 -10.56
CA SER A 217 -7.36 -7.10 -9.59
C SER A 217 -8.79 -7.50 -9.89
N VAL A 218 -9.42 -8.22 -8.97
CA VAL A 218 -10.81 -8.68 -9.11
C VAL A 218 -11.67 -8.02 -8.06
N GLU A 219 -12.77 -7.41 -8.51
CA GLU A 219 -13.84 -7.01 -7.61
C GLU A 219 -14.55 -8.26 -7.09
N HIS A 220 -14.54 -8.45 -5.77
CA HIS A 220 -15.32 -9.47 -5.07
C HIS A 220 -15.03 -10.93 -5.47
N ILE A 221 -14.02 -11.52 -4.81
CA ILE A 221 -13.99 -12.97 -4.58
C ILE A 221 -14.45 -13.19 -3.13
N TRP A 222 -15.72 -13.57 -2.95
CA TRP A 222 -16.28 -13.90 -1.64
C TRP A 222 -16.58 -15.40 -1.59
N SER A 223 -15.82 -16.17 -0.81
CA SER A 223 -16.04 -17.61 -0.58
C SER A 223 -16.01 -18.04 0.90
N GLY A 224 -16.00 -17.14 1.88
CA GLY A 224 -15.88 -17.52 3.29
C GLY A 224 -16.58 -16.60 4.30
N SER A 225 -17.11 -17.17 5.38
CA SER A 225 -17.81 -16.46 6.45
C SER A 225 -16.87 -15.66 7.35
N GLN A 226 -16.55 -14.43 6.96
CA GLN A 226 -16.02 -13.42 7.90
C GLN A 226 -16.91 -12.19 7.98
N ALA A 227 -18.22 -12.44 8.09
CA ALA A 227 -19.17 -11.51 8.69
C ALA A 227 -19.12 -11.64 10.23
N ARG A 228 -17.96 -11.41 10.84
CA ARG A 228 -17.86 -11.13 12.28
C ARG A 228 -16.74 -10.12 12.50
N TRP A 229 -17.16 -8.88 12.65
CA TRP A 229 -16.50 -7.87 13.45
C TRP A 229 -17.16 -7.90 14.83
#